data_AF-A0A7X7NRX5-F1
#
_entry.id   AF-A0A7X7NRX5-F1
#
_cell.length_a   1.000
_cell.length_b   1.000
_cell.length_c   1.000
_cell.angle_alpha   90.00
_cell.angle_beta   90.00
_cell.angle_gamma   90.00
#
_symmetry.space_group_name_H-M   'P 1'
#
loop_
_entity.id
_entity.type
_entity.pdbx_description
1 polymer ?
#
loop_
_entity_poly.entity_id
_entity_poly.type
_entity_poly.pdbx_seq_one_letter_code
_entity_poly.pdbx_strand_id
1 'polypeptide(L)'
;MTLTLDHTTPTTRALTPARSAAWAAAALLLAGGTVALLADADTLADHTAGAGAVSEAVTGLAFLAGAVTLALLTPVNGWRRVLWALAPVGLTIGGLTMVLVPLLGAEPPGWLFLLGVVPSFVGLIAAGVLGTARRWPWWTGLALALFLPIMFLLPFNSIPMAAVWAAVALTARHRS
;
A
#
# COMPACT_ATOMS: atom_id res chain seq x y z
N MET A 1 40.80 14.39 21.86
CA MET A 1 39.67 13.43 21.81
C MET A 1 38.78 13.87 20.66
N THR A 2 38.88 13.20 19.51
CA THR A 2 38.19 13.60 18.28
C THR A 2 36.86 12.87 18.24
N LEU A 3 35.76 13.57 18.49
CA LEU A 3 34.41 13.04 18.33
C LEU A 3 34.12 12.93 16.82
N THR A 4 34.24 11.73 16.27
CA THR A 4 33.69 11.39 14.96
C THR A 4 32.17 11.43 15.06
N LEU A 5 31.56 12.52 14.60
CA LEU A 5 30.13 12.58 14.36
C LEU A 5 29.82 11.61 13.23
N ASP A 6 29.20 10.48 13.58
CA ASP A 6 28.70 9.51 12.62
C ASP A 6 27.66 10.22 11.74
N HIS A 7 28.07 10.59 10.53
CA HIS A 7 27.17 11.06 9.48
C HIS A 7 26.31 9.90 9.01
N THR A 8 25.35 9.49 9.84
CA THR A 8 24.17 8.77 9.37
C THR A 8 23.42 9.72 8.44
N THR A 9 23.78 9.65 7.16
CA THR A 9 23.21 10.47 6.08
C THR A 9 21.67 10.46 6.18
N PRO A 10 20.98 11.61 6.04
CA PRO A 10 19.53 11.73 6.16
C PRO A 10 18.73 10.70 5.34
N THR A 11 19.35 10.15 4.31
CA THR A 11 18.81 9.11 3.44
C THR A 11 18.52 7.81 4.18
N THR A 12 19.41 7.28 5.02
CA THR A 12 19.21 5.98 5.71
C THR A 12 18.05 5.99 6.71
N ARG A 13 17.70 7.16 7.26
CA ARG A 13 16.57 7.31 8.19
C ARG A 13 15.21 7.03 7.57
N ALA A 14 15.04 7.21 6.26
CA ALA A 14 13.73 7.04 5.60
C ALA A 14 13.47 5.59 5.14
N LEU A 15 14.50 4.77 4.94
CA LEU A 15 14.33 3.42 4.39
C LEU A 15 13.80 2.42 5.41
N THR A 16 14.35 2.44 6.63
CA THR A 16 13.87 1.57 7.72
C THR A 16 12.37 1.76 7.99
N PRO A 17 11.85 2.98 8.24
CA PRO A 17 10.42 3.17 8.46
C PRO A 17 9.59 2.82 7.21
N ALA A 18 10.08 3.06 5.99
CA ALA A 18 9.38 2.66 4.78
C ALA A 18 9.25 1.14 4.66
N ARG A 19 10.30 0.38 4.99
CA ARG A 19 10.29 -1.08 5.02
C ARG A 19 9.40 -1.62 6.14
N SER A 20 9.42 -1.01 7.33
CA SER A 20 8.52 -1.37 8.42
C SER A 20 7.06 -1.16 8.06
N ALA A 21 6.73 -0.02 7.42
CA ALA A 21 5.39 0.23 6.92
C ALA A 21 4.98 -0.78 5.81
N ALA A 22 5.91 -1.20 4.95
CA ALA A 22 5.65 -2.20 3.93
C ALA A 22 5.38 -3.58 4.56
N TRP A 23 6.16 -3.96 5.58
CA TRP A 23 5.90 -5.18 6.35
C TRP A 23 4.57 -5.12 7.09
N ALA A 24 4.21 -3.97 7.66
CA ALA A 24 2.90 -3.79 8.29
C ALA A 24 1.77 -3.96 7.27
N ALA A 25 1.89 -3.37 6.08
CA ALA A 25 0.92 -3.56 4.99
C ALA A 25 0.79 -5.04 4.60
N ALA A 26 1.91 -5.75 4.46
CA ALA A 26 1.91 -7.18 4.16
C ALA A 26 1.24 -8.02 5.27
N ALA A 27 1.57 -7.76 6.53
CA ALA A 27 0.99 -8.48 7.66
C ALA A 27 -0.52 -8.25 7.80
N LEU A 28 -0.96 -7.00 7.59
CA LEU A 28 -2.38 -6.64 7.60
C LEU A 28 -3.12 -7.35 6.45
N LEU A 29 -2.58 -7.34 5.23
CA LEU A 29 -3.21 -8.06 4.11
C LEU A 29 -3.27 -9.58 4.35
N LEU A 30 -2.25 -10.18 4.97
CA LEU A 30 -2.30 -11.59 5.37
C LEU A 30 -3.37 -11.86 6.45
N ALA A 31 -3.53 -10.95 7.41
CA ALA A 31 -4.61 -11.02 8.40
C ALA A 31 -5.99 -10.93 7.71
N GLY A 32 -6.17 -9.99 6.79
CA GLY A 32 -7.40 -9.88 5.98
C GLY A 32 -7.68 -11.13 5.14
N GLY A 33 -6.65 -11.71 4.53
CA GLY A 33 -6.76 -13.00 3.82
C GLY A 33 -7.14 -14.16 4.72
N THR A 34 -6.66 -14.16 5.97
CA THR A 34 -7.05 -15.17 6.97
C THR A 34 -8.52 -15.01 7.36
N VAL A 35 -9.01 -13.78 7.54
CA VAL A 35 -10.44 -13.52 7.78
C VAL A 35 -11.27 -14.00 6.59
N ALA A 36 -10.85 -13.70 5.36
CA ALA A 36 -11.55 -14.11 4.15
C ALA A 36 -11.59 -15.65 3.93
N LEU A 37 -10.62 -16.39 4.47
CA LEU A 37 -10.59 -17.85 4.39
C LEU A 37 -11.45 -18.54 5.46
N LEU A 38 -11.69 -17.87 6.59
CA LEU A 38 -12.39 -18.44 7.75
C LEU A 38 -13.86 -18.00 7.84
N ALA A 39 -14.23 -16.91 7.18
CA ALA A 39 -15.58 -16.36 7.20
C ALA A 39 -16.42 -16.86 6.01
N ASP A 40 -17.73 -16.98 6.22
CA ASP A 40 -18.68 -17.30 5.15
C ASP A 40 -18.79 -16.14 4.16
N ALA A 41 -18.91 -16.44 2.87
CA ALA A 41 -18.94 -15.43 1.81
C ALA A 41 -20.03 -14.36 2.00
N ASP A 42 -21.20 -14.74 2.51
CA ASP A 42 -22.31 -13.82 2.79
C ASP A 42 -21.97 -12.83 3.91
N THR A 43 -21.13 -13.22 4.87
CA THR A 43 -20.68 -12.34 5.97
C THR A 43 -19.54 -11.41 5.55
N LEU A 44 -18.85 -11.71 4.45
CA LEU A 44 -17.82 -10.87 3.88
C LEU A 44 -18.40 -9.79 2.94
N ALA A 45 -19.59 -10.02 2.40
CA ALA A 45 -20.28 -9.06 1.53
C ALA A 45 -20.79 -7.82 2.29
N ASP A 46 -21.07 -7.95 3.59
CA ASP A 46 -21.40 -6.82 4.44
C ASP A 46 -20.13 -6.19 5.04
N HIS A 47 -19.66 -5.12 4.43
CA HIS A 47 -18.48 -4.38 4.89
C HIS A 47 -18.74 -3.51 6.14
N THR A 48 -19.98 -3.40 6.60
CA THR A 48 -20.34 -2.53 7.71
C THR A 48 -20.29 -3.24 9.07
N ALA A 49 -20.40 -4.57 9.09
CA ALA A 49 -20.41 -5.36 10.31
C ALA A 49 -19.63 -6.69 10.19
N GLY A 50 -19.42 -7.35 11.33
CA GLY A 50 -18.91 -8.72 11.39
C GLY A 50 -17.54 -8.91 10.73
N ALA A 51 -17.41 -10.00 9.97
CA ALA A 51 -16.16 -10.38 9.31
C ALA A 51 -15.82 -9.45 8.12
N GLY A 52 -16.82 -9.00 7.36
CA GLY A 52 -16.62 -8.03 6.27
C GLY A 52 -16.06 -6.70 6.79
N ALA A 53 -16.59 -6.17 7.90
CA ALA A 53 -16.03 -4.97 8.55
C ALA A 53 -14.56 -5.12 8.98
N VAL A 54 -14.19 -6.26 9.56
CA VAL A 54 -12.81 -6.52 9.97
C VAL A 54 -11.90 -6.62 8.73
N SER A 55 -12.33 -7.35 7.70
CA SER A 55 -11.59 -7.48 6.44
C SER A 55 -11.37 -6.12 5.77
N GLU A 56 -12.41 -5.29 5.73
CA GLU A 56 -12.39 -3.95 5.15
C GLU A 56 -11.44 -3.02 5.94
N ALA A 57 -11.59 -2.95 7.26
CA ALA A 57 -10.73 -2.12 8.11
C ALA A 57 -9.25 -2.52 8.02
N VAL A 58 -8.97 -3.82 8.03
CA VAL A 58 -7.59 -4.35 7.93
C VAL A 58 -6.99 -4.04 6.57
N THR A 59 -7.75 -4.21 5.49
CA THR A 59 -7.33 -3.83 4.13
C THR A 59 -7.08 -2.33 4.03
N GLY A 60 -7.96 -1.52 4.62
CA GLY A 60 -7.81 -0.07 4.68
C GLY A 60 -6.53 0.36 5.40
N LEU A 61 -6.25 -0.22 6.57
CA LEU A 61 -5.00 0.02 7.30
C LEU A 61 -3.76 -0.39 6.49
N ALA A 62 -3.85 -1.48 5.72
CA ALA A 62 -2.77 -1.91 4.85
C ALA A 62 -2.50 -0.88 3.73
N PHE A 63 -3.55 -0.27 3.19
CA PHE A 63 -3.43 0.80 2.18
C PHE A 63 -2.76 2.04 2.78
N LEU A 64 -3.14 2.43 4.00
CA LEU A 64 -2.48 3.54 4.70
C LEU A 64 -1.00 3.26 4.95
N ALA A 65 -0.66 2.05 5.38
CA ALA A 65 0.74 1.65 5.58
C ALA A 65 1.52 1.66 4.25
N GLY A 66 0.91 1.17 3.16
CA GLY A 66 1.49 1.24 1.81
C GLY A 66 1.68 2.67 1.31
N ALA A 67 0.75 3.58 1.61
CA ALA A 67 0.87 5.00 1.31
C ALA A 67 2.09 5.61 2.00
N VAL A 68 2.28 5.31 3.29
CA VAL A 68 3.46 5.76 4.06
C VAL A 68 4.76 5.24 3.43
N THR A 69 4.82 3.95 3.08
CA THR A 69 5.97 3.36 2.38
C THR A 69 6.32 4.13 1.12
N LEU A 70 5.34 4.37 0.24
CA LEU A 70 5.60 5.01 -1.04
C LEU A 70 5.94 6.50 -0.89
N ALA A 71 5.32 7.21 0.06
CA ALA A 71 5.65 8.59 0.36
C ALA A 71 7.13 8.74 0.77
N LEU A 72 7.61 7.87 1.66
CA LEU A 72 8.98 7.87 2.16
C LEU A 72 10.03 7.45 1.11
N LEU A 73 9.63 6.64 0.11
CA LEU A 73 10.55 6.12 -0.92
C LEU A 73 10.65 6.96 -2.19
N THR A 74 9.94 8.10 -2.27
CA THR A 74 9.89 8.97 -3.47
C THR A 74 11.28 9.22 -4.07
N PRO A 75 11.60 8.70 -5.28
CA PRO A 75 12.95 8.78 -5.87
C PRO A 75 13.11 9.88 -6.93
N VAL A 76 12.06 10.68 -7.17
CA VAL A 76 11.94 11.58 -8.31
C VAL A 76 11.49 12.98 -7.88
N ASN A 77 11.82 13.98 -8.70
CA ASN A 77 11.48 15.40 -8.52
C ASN A 77 10.65 15.92 -9.71
N GLY A 78 10.12 17.14 -9.58
CA GLY A 78 9.34 17.81 -10.62
C GLY A 78 8.03 17.07 -10.96
N TRP A 79 7.62 17.08 -12.23
CA TRP A 79 6.36 16.46 -12.67
C TRP A 79 6.29 14.95 -12.40
N ARG A 80 7.42 14.24 -12.42
CA ARG A 80 7.48 12.80 -12.09
C ARG A 80 7.12 12.54 -10.62
N ARG A 81 7.39 13.51 -9.74
CA ARG A 81 6.98 13.45 -8.33
C ARG A 81 5.47 13.56 -8.18
N VAL A 82 4.81 14.34 -9.02
CA VAL A 82 3.35 14.45 -9.03
C VAL A 82 2.73 13.10 -9.37
N LEU A 83 3.22 12.44 -10.43
CA LEU A 83 2.74 11.10 -10.80
C LEU A 83 2.99 10.06 -9.70
N TRP A 84 4.17 10.10 -9.07
CA TRP A 84 4.46 9.23 -7.93
C TRP A 84 3.49 9.48 -6.77
N ALA A 85 3.21 10.75 -6.46
CA ALA A 85 2.37 11.16 -5.33
C ALA A 85 0.90 10.73 -5.48
N LEU A 86 0.44 10.42 -6.70
CA LEU A 86 -0.89 9.86 -6.90
C LEU A 86 -1.09 8.53 -6.17
N ALA A 87 -0.03 7.70 -6.04
CA ALA A 87 -0.12 6.43 -5.31
C ALA A 87 -0.41 6.63 -3.82
N PRO A 88 0.44 7.32 -3.03
CA PRO A 88 0.16 7.52 -1.61
C PRO A 88 -1.14 8.32 -1.39
N VAL A 89 -1.48 9.27 -2.26
CA VAL A 89 -2.77 10.01 -2.15
C VAL A 89 -3.96 9.07 -2.35
N GLY A 90 -3.97 8.31 -3.44
CA GLY A 90 -5.07 7.38 -3.72
C GLY A 90 -5.20 6.29 -2.66
N LEU A 91 -4.08 5.70 -2.22
CA LEU A 91 -4.06 4.70 -1.15
C LEU A 91 -4.52 5.30 0.18
N THR A 92 -4.23 6.57 0.45
CA THR A 92 -4.74 7.26 1.64
C THR A 92 -6.25 7.42 1.56
N ILE A 93 -6.79 7.89 0.44
CA ILE A 93 -8.23 8.06 0.25
C ILE A 93 -8.95 6.72 0.36
N GLY A 94 -8.47 5.69 -0.35
CA GLY A 94 -9.01 4.34 -0.29
C GLY A 94 -8.94 3.78 1.12
N GLY A 95 -7.77 3.83 1.77
CA GLY A 95 -7.57 3.31 3.12
C GLY A 95 -8.45 3.98 4.18
N LEU A 96 -8.58 5.31 4.13
CA LEU A 96 -9.48 6.04 5.04
C LEU A 96 -10.95 5.67 4.77
N THR A 97 -11.33 5.55 3.51
CA THR A 97 -12.69 5.18 3.13
C THR A 97 -13.06 3.81 3.71
N MET A 98 -12.20 2.81 3.50
CA MET A 98 -12.37 1.44 4.00
C MET A 98 -12.45 1.39 5.54
N VAL A 99 -11.60 2.14 6.25
CA VAL A 99 -11.65 2.23 7.72
C VAL A 99 -12.93 2.93 8.21
N LEU A 100 -13.45 3.89 7.46
CA LEU A 100 -14.65 4.65 7.84
C LEU A 100 -15.95 3.87 7.61
N VAL A 101 -16.01 2.93 6.65
CA VAL A 101 -17.21 2.12 6.38
C VAL A 101 -17.80 1.48 7.65
N PRO A 102 -17.03 0.69 8.43
CA PRO A 102 -17.57 0.08 9.64
C PRO A 102 -17.81 1.08 10.77
N LEU A 103 -17.10 2.22 10.79
CA LEU A 103 -17.29 3.26 11.81
C LEU A 103 -18.58 4.05 11.59
N LEU A 104 -18.96 4.25 10.33
CA LEU A 104 -20.16 4.98 9.94
C LEU A 104 -21.37 4.06 9.73
N GLY A 105 -21.15 2.74 9.62
CA GLY A 105 -22.20 1.77 9.32
C GLY A 105 -22.81 1.97 7.93
N ALA A 106 -22.05 2.53 6.99
CA ALA A 106 -22.55 2.90 5.67
C ALA A 106 -21.45 2.83 4.61
N GLU A 107 -21.79 2.28 3.44
CA GLU A 107 -20.89 2.29 2.29
C GLU A 107 -20.78 3.70 1.69
N PRO A 108 -19.57 4.08 1.22
CA PRO A 108 -19.37 5.36 0.58
C PRO A 108 -20.09 5.41 -0.77
N PRO A 109 -20.54 6.58 -1.22
CA PRO A 109 -20.93 6.79 -2.60
C PRO A 109 -19.86 6.30 -3.58
N GLY A 110 -20.27 5.65 -4.67
CA GLY A 110 -19.33 5.06 -5.65
C GLY A 110 -18.33 6.05 -6.27
N TRP A 111 -18.61 7.36 -6.27
CA TRP A 111 -17.65 8.37 -6.73
C TRP A 111 -16.46 8.55 -5.77
N LEU A 112 -16.63 8.36 -4.46
CA LEU A 112 -15.51 8.37 -3.50
C LEU A 112 -14.58 7.18 -3.72
N PHE A 113 -15.16 6.03 -4.04
CA PHE A 113 -14.41 4.85 -4.45
C PHE A 113 -13.55 5.14 -5.70
N LEU A 114 -14.11 5.80 -6.72
CA LEU A 114 -13.35 6.21 -7.91
C LEU A 114 -12.20 7.19 -7.58
N LEU A 115 -12.40 8.10 -6.63
CA LEU A 115 -11.34 9.02 -6.16
C LEU A 115 -10.20 8.33 -5.42
N GLY A 116 -10.44 7.15 -4.83
CA GLY A 116 -9.37 6.30 -4.29
C GLY A 116 -8.69 5.48 -5.39
N VAL A 117 -9.49 4.82 -6.23
CA VAL A 117 -9.00 3.83 -7.21
C VAL A 117 -8.22 4.47 -8.34
N VAL A 118 -8.72 5.54 -8.96
CA VAL A 118 -8.08 6.12 -10.17
C VAL A 118 -6.68 6.68 -9.85
N PRO A 119 -6.49 7.51 -8.80
CA PRO A 119 -5.16 7.98 -8.43
C PRO A 119 -4.24 6.85 -7.98
N SER A 120 -4.75 5.88 -7.22
CA SER A 120 -3.96 4.72 -6.81
C SER A 120 -3.49 3.91 -8.01
N PHE A 121 -4.34 3.69 -9.01
CA PHE A 121 -4.02 2.90 -10.20
C PHE A 121 -2.91 3.56 -11.02
N VAL A 122 -3.12 4.83 -11.40
CA VAL A 122 -2.13 5.60 -12.17
C VAL A 122 -0.85 5.76 -11.37
N GLY A 123 -0.98 6.06 -10.07
CA GLY A 123 0.13 6.26 -9.17
C GLY A 123 0.96 5.01 -8.94
N LEU A 124 0.36 3.84 -8.74
CA LEU A 124 1.07 2.59 -8.48
C LEU A 124 1.81 2.10 -9.72
N ILE A 125 1.23 2.28 -10.92
CA ILE A 125 1.94 2.07 -12.18
C ILE A 125 3.13 3.02 -12.28
N ALA A 126 2.90 4.31 -12.05
CA ALA A 126 3.97 5.31 -12.09
C ALA A 126 5.06 5.00 -11.05
N ALA A 127 4.70 4.60 -9.83
CA ALA A 127 5.64 4.24 -8.78
C ALA A 127 6.43 2.99 -9.16
N GLY A 128 5.76 1.94 -9.65
CA GLY A 128 6.40 0.73 -10.14
C GLY A 128 7.45 1.02 -11.21
N VAL A 129 7.08 1.80 -12.24
CA VAL A 129 7.95 2.17 -13.36
C VAL A 129 9.08 3.11 -12.90
N LEU A 130 8.76 4.21 -12.23
CA LEU A 130 9.74 5.23 -11.84
C LEU A 130 10.69 4.75 -10.74
N GLY A 131 10.25 3.78 -9.93
CA GLY A 131 11.01 3.15 -8.86
C GLY A 131 11.88 2.00 -9.35
N THR A 132 11.57 1.41 -10.52
CA THR A 132 12.40 0.37 -11.13
C THR A 132 13.82 0.89 -11.36
N ALA A 133 14.80 0.05 -11.05
CA ALA A 133 16.23 0.34 -11.03
C ALA A 133 16.68 1.37 -9.96
N ARG A 134 15.81 2.27 -9.48
CA ARG A 134 16.15 3.30 -8.47
C ARG A 134 15.92 2.84 -7.03
N ARG A 135 14.82 2.14 -6.78
CA ARG A 135 14.37 1.71 -5.44
C ARG A 135 14.22 0.21 -5.34
N TRP A 136 13.96 -0.48 -6.44
CA TRP A 136 13.72 -1.93 -6.45
C TRP A 136 14.06 -2.54 -7.82
N PRO A 137 14.22 -3.88 -7.92
CA PRO A 137 14.33 -4.56 -9.20
C PRO A 137 13.02 -4.48 -10.00
N TRP A 138 13.09 -4.79 -11.30
CA TRP A 138 11.97 -4.65 -12.24
C TRP A 138 10.75 -5.47 -11.83
N TRP A 139 10.95 -6.67 -11.27
CA TRP A 139 9.85 -7.56 -10.90
C TRP A 139 9.03 -6.99 -9.72
N THR A 140 9.65 -6.28 -8.77
CA THR A 140 8.93 -5.57 -7.70
C THR A 140 8.17 -4.37 -8.27
N GLY A 141 8.75 -3.68 -9.26
CA GLY A 141 8.07 -2.61 -9.96
C GLY A 141 6.83 -3.10 -10.70
N LEU A 142 6.92 -4.26 -11.36
CA LEU A 142 5.79 -4.93 -12.00
C LEU A 142 4.74 -5.36 -10.97
N ALA A 143 5.15 -5.97 -9.86
CA ALA A 143 4.26 -6.37 -8.78
C ALA A 143 3.46 -5.17 -8.21
N LEU A 144 4.12 -4.04 -8.00
CA LEU A 144 3.47 -2.79 -7.58
C LEU A 144 2.47 -2.28 -8.63
N ALA A 145 2.84 -2.29 -9.91
CA ALA A 145 1.94 -1.87 -10.99
C ALA A 145 0.69 -2.77 -11.11
N LEU A 146 0.82 -4.05 -10.76
CA LEU A 146 -0.26 -5.03 -10.78
C LEU A 146 -1.08 -5.08 -9.48
N PHE A 147 -0.73 -4.30 -8.46
CA PHE A 147 -1.38 -4.35 -7.14
C PHE A 147 -2.90 -4.17 -7.19
N LEU A 148 -3.39 -3.15 -7.90
CA LEU A 148 -4.84 -2.92 -8.07
C LEU A 148 -5.52 -3.92 -9.02
N PRO A 149 -4.93 -4.28 -10.16
CA PRO A 149 -5.44 -5.40 -10.96
C PRO A 149 -5.62 -6.69 -10.14
N ILE A 150 -4.67 -7.03 -9.26
CA ILE A 150 -4.79 -8.17 -8.35
C ILE A 150 -6.01 -8.03 -7.46
N MET A 151 -6.23 -6.84 -6.89
CA MET A 151 -7.39 -6.54 -6.03
C MET A 151 -8.72 -6.84 -6.72
N PHE A 152 -8.86 -6.55 -8.01
CA PHE A 152 -10.14 -6.69 -8.72
C PHE A 152 -10.32 -8.02 -9.47
N LEU A 153 -9.22 -8.70 -9.83
CA LEU A 153 -9.28 -9.84 -10.75
C LEU A 153 -9.07 -11.21 -10.08
N LEU A 154 -8.51 -11.24 -8.86
CA LEU A 154 -8.17 -12.50 -8.21
C LEU A 154 -9.06 -12.78 -6.99
N PRO A 155 -9.63 -13.99 -6.86
CA PRO A 155 -10.18 -14.43 -5.58
C PRO A 155 -9.04 -14.52 -4.55
N PHE A 156 -9.33 -14.21 -3.29
CA PHE A 156 -8.32 -14.17 -2.21
C PHE A 156 -7.13 -13.24 -2.54
N ASN A 157 -7.41 -12.12 -3.20
CA ASN A 157 -6.46 -11.08 -3.62
C ASN A 157 -5.50 -10.57 -2.53
N SER A 158 -5.89 -10.65 -1.26
CA SER A 158 -5.14 -10.16 -0.11
C SER A 158 -3.80 -10.88 0.08
N ILE A 159 -3.70 -12.18 -0.24
CA ILE A 159 -2.44 -12.93 -0.18
C ILE A 159 -1.43 -12.45 -1.24
N PRO A 160 -1.75 -12.43 -2.56
CA PRO A 160 -0.83 -11.90 -3.55
C PRO A 160 -0.52 -10.40 -3.34
N MET A 161 -1.48 -9.60 -2.86
CA MET A 161 -1.22 -8.20 -2.48
C MET A 161 -0.23 -8.08 -1.32
N ALA A 162 -0.31 -8.97 -0.32
CA ALA A 162 0.68 -9.02 0.75
C ALA A 162 2.09 -9.33 0.21
N ALA A 163 2.19 -10.25 -0.75
CA ALA A 163 3.45 -10.58 -1.39
C ALA A 163 4.08 -9.38 -2.14
N VAL A 164 3.25 -8.50 -2.73
CA VAL A 164 3.74 -7.24 -3.32
C VAL A 164 4.43 -6.37 -2.27
N TRP A 165 3.81 -6.17 -1.10
CA TRP A 165 4.41 -5.33 -0.05
C TRP A 165 5.62 -5.99 0.61
N ALA A 166 5.61 -7.32 0.81
CA ALA A 166 6.78 -8.05 1.26
C ALA A 166 7.95 -7.89 0.28
N ALA A 167 7.68 -7.98 -1.03
CA ALA A 167 8.67 -7.72 -2.07
C ALA A 167 9.25 -6.30 -1.99
N VAL A 168 8.40 -5.29 -1.79
CA VAL A 168 8.85 -3.90 -1.56
C VAL A 168 9.72 -3.82 -0.31
N ALA A 169 9.30 -4.41 0.81
CA ALA A 169 10.05 -4.38 2.07
C ALA A 169 11.44 -5.01 1.94
N LEU A 170 11.53 -6.14 1.24
CA LEU A 170 12.77 -6.88 1.02
C LEU A 170 13.73 -6.18 0.05
N THR A 171 13.19 -5.55 -1.00
CA THR A 171 14.02 -5.07 -2.12
C THR A 171 14.21 -3.55 -2.16
N ALA A 172 13.44 -2.79 -1.39
CA ALA A 172 13.59 -1.34 -1.30
C ALA A 172 15.03 -1.00 -0.92
N ARG A 173 15.69 -0.16 -1.71
CA ARG A 173 17.09 0.24 -1.50
C ARG A 173 17.29 1.76 -1.56
N HIS A 174 18.41 2.22 -1.02
CA HIS A 174 18.90 3.55 -1.29
C HIS A 174 19.38 3.66 -2.73
N ARG A 175 19.19 4.85 -3.30
CA ARG A 175 19.84 5.23 -4.54
C ARG A 175 21.26 5.67 -4.14
N SER A 176 22.27 4.95 -4.59
CA SER A 176 23.66 5.39 -4.60
C SER A 176 23.87 6.47 -5.66
#